data_AF-A0A3S9A2I1-F1
#
_entry.id   AF-A0A3S9A2I1-F1
#
_cell.length_a   1.000
_cell.length_b   1.000
_cell.length_c   1.000
_cell.angle_alpha   90.00
_cell.angle_beta   90.00
_cell.angle_gamma   90.00
#
_symmetry.space_group_name_H-M   'P 1'
#
loop_
_entity.id
_entity.type
_entity.pdbx_description
1 polymer ?
#
loop_
_entity_poly.entity_id
_entity_poly.type
_entity_poly.pdbx_seq_one_letter_code
_entity_poly.pdbx_strand_id
1 'polypeptide(L)'
;MPDVIALGPLRLDAVLLAALIAGAAGFIAIKLKVAGTERADLWEKLYVNAAIITLLCWKLLFLLREPSMLWERPSSLVIVRGSGFDAIVGVAIAVVYIAYVRYRRQISGLMMLDMWPFAVIPAGLVWTLLTNTLYGLPYTVLYALVYAMMLRVDAVPGNGRIASMAWLGSGIGGLLVSLFAPYAPGVVPELTFGLTRLQWLFVGCGLVGALLPLPAPAWDKEKESRTY
;
A
#
# COMPACT_ATOMS: atom_id res chain seq x y z
N MET A 1 -10.68 15.27 7.19
CA MET A 1 -10.00 15.64 8.46
C MET A 1 -9.69 17.13 8.47
N PRO A 2 -9.65 17.82 9.62
CA PRO A 2 -9.08 19.17 9.70
C PRO A 2 -7.62 19.13 9.23
N ASP A 3 -7.17 20.13 8.47
CA ASP A 3 -5.81 20.12 7.88
C ASP A 3 -4.69 20.18 8.92
N VAL A 4 -4.98 20.68 10.13
CA VAL A 4 -4.00 20.82 11.20
C VAL A 4 -4.64 20.43 12.53
N ILE A 5 -3.99 19.51 13.25
CA ILE A 5 -4.30 19.23 14.66
C ILE A 5 -3.30 20.04 15.49
N ALA A 6 -3.80 21.07 16.16
CA ALA A 6 -3.01 21.88 17.08
C ALA A 6 -3.07 21.26 18.49
N LEU A 7 -1.94 20.74 18.96
CA LEU A 7 -1.71 20.32 20.34
C LEU A 7 -0.86 21.40 21.02
N GLY A 8 -1.50 22.46 21.51
CA GLY A 8 -0.79 23.61 22.08
C GLY A 8 0.10 24.30 21.03
N PRO A 9 1.42 24.47 21.27
CA PRO A 9 2.33 25.08 20.30
C PRO A 9 2.69 24.16 19.12
N LEU A 10 2.39 22.85 19.20
CA LEU A 10 2.69 21.89 18.14
C LEU A 10 1.55 21.84 17.12
N ARG A 11 1.83 22.33 15.92
CA ARG A 11 0.96 22.17 14.74
C ARG A 11 1.36 20.93 13.98
N LEU A 12 0.58 19.86 14.13
CA LEU A 12 0.77 18.61 13.39
C LEU A 12 -0.17 18.58 12.18
N ASP A 13 0.41 18.34 11.01
CA ASP A 13 -0.36 18.05 9.79
C ASP A 13 -1.11 16.73 10.00
N ALA A 14 -2.44 16.79 9.92
CA ALA A 14 -3.30 15.63 10.15
C ALA A 14 -3.05 14.52 9.12
N VAL A 15 -2.62 14.88 7.91
CA VAL A 15 -2.34 13.93 6.84
C VAL A 15 -1.01 13.21 7.07
N LEU A 16 0.01 13.90 7.58
CA LEU A 16 1.25 13.27 8.03
C LEU A 16 0.98 12.31 9.19
N LEU A 17 0.18 12.74 10.16
CA LEU A 17 -0.19 11.88 11.29
C LEU A 17 -0.97 10.64 10.81
N ALA A 18 -1.94 10.81 9.91
CA ALA A 18 -2.68 9.70 9.32
C ALA A 18 -1.76 8.74 8.56
N ALA A 19 -0.77 9.25 7.83
CA ALA A 19 0.22 8.45 7.11
C ALA A 19 1.09 7.64 8.06
N LEU A 20 1.53 8.25 9.17
CA LEU A 20 2.33 7.58 10.20
C LEU A 20 1.52 6.49 10.91
N ILE A 21 0.26 6.75 11.27
CA ILE A 21 -0.62 5.75 11.91
C ILE A 21 -0.91 4.60 10.94
N ALA A 22 -1.21 4.90 9.68
CA ALA A 22 -1.41 3.89 8.64
C ALA A 22 -0.14 3.04 8.42
N GLY A 23 1.03 3.68 8.32
CA GLY A 23 2.31 3.00 8.21
C GLY A 23 2.62 2.13 9.44
N ALA A 24 2.29 2.59 10.64
CA ALA A 24 2.44 1.80 11.86
C ALA A 24 1.52 0.58 11.88
N ALA A 25 0.26 0.71 11.41
CA ALA A 25 -0.66 -0.41 11.29
C ALA A 25 -0.14 -1.48 10.31
N GLY A 26 0.40 -1.06 9.16
CA GLY A 26 1.06 -1.97 8.21
C GLY A 26 2.29 -2.67 8.81
N PHE A 27 3.09 -1.95 9.61
CA PHE A 27 4.25 -2.52 10.31
C PHE A 27 3.85 -3.57 11.34
N ILE A 28 2.84 -3.26 12.17
CA ILE A 28 2.34 -4.19 13.19
C ILE A 28 1.79 -5.46 12.52
N ALA A 29 1.03 -5.31 11.42
CA ALA A 29 0.48 -6.45 10.69
C ALA A 29 1.56 -7.37 10.11
N ILE A 30 2.58 -6.84 9.44
CA ILE A 30 3.68 -7.66 8.92
C ILE A 30 4.52 -8.26 10.05
N LYS A 31 4.75 -7.51 11.14
CA LYS A 31 5.47 -8.01 12.31
C LYS A 31 4.78 -9.23 12.93
N LEU A 32 3.46 -9.15 13.12
CA LEU A 32 2.68 -10.28 13.63
C LEU A 32 2.70 -11.48 12.68
N LYS A 33 2.69 -11.24 11.37
CA LYS A 33 2.72 -12.33 10.37
C LYS A 33 4.07 -13.04 10.30
N VAL A 34 5.16 -12.31 10.49
CA VAL A 34 6.53 -12.81 10.34
C VAL A 34 7.13 -13.25 11.68
N ALA A 35 6.47 -12.93 12.81
CA ALA A 35 6.85 -13.37 14.14
C ALA A 35 7.07 -14.89 14.19
N GLY A 36 8.26 -15.30 14.66
CA GLY A 36 8.65 -16.72 14.75
C GLY A 36 9.30 -17.29 13.49
N THR A 37 9.47 -16.51 12.41
CA THR A 37 10.25 -16.94 11.24
C THR A 37 11.70 -16.44 11.34
N GLU A 38 12.66 -17.22 10.83
CA GLU A 38 14.09 -16.85 10.82
C GLU A 38 14.40 -15.54 10.06
N ARG A 39 13.46 -15.08 9.22
CA ARG A 39 13.62 -13.89 8.38
C ARG A 39 12.90 -12.65 8.94
N ALA A 40 12.38 -12.71 10.17
CA ALA A 40 11.68 -11.58 10.79
C ALA A 40 12.46 -10.27 10.76
N ASP A 41 13.71 -10.29 11.22
CA ASP A 41 14.58 -9.11 11.22
C ASP A 41 14.77 -8.50 9.83
N LEU A 42 14.82 -9.33 8.78
CA LEU A 42 14.97 -8.86 7.42
C LEU A 42 13.73 -8.11 6.96
N TRP A 43 12.54 -8.68 7.19
CA TRP A 43 11.27 -8.07 6.81
C TRP A 43 10.99 -6.78 7.58
N GLU A 44 11.30 -6.76 8.87
CA GLU A 44 11.18 -5.55 9.69
C GLU A 44 12.09 -4.43 9.17
N LYS A 45 13.39 -4.72 8.95
CA LYS A 45 14.34 -3.73 8.40
C LYS A 45 13.92 -3.27 7.01
N LEU A 46 13.45 -4.18 6.16
CA LEU A 46 13.02 -3.85 4.80
C LEU A 46 11.81 -2.91 4.81
N TYR A 47 10.81 -3.19 5.65
CA TYR A 47 9.63 -2.35 5.80
C TYR A 47 10.00 -0.97 6.34
N VAL A 48 10.75 -0.91 7.44
CA VAL A 48 11.16 0.36 8.06
C VAL A 48 11.98 1.21 7.09
N ASN A 49 12.93 0.61 6.36
CA ASN A 49 13.72 1.34 5.37
C ASN A 49 12.84 1.85 4.22
N ALA A 50 11.91 1.05 3.70
CA ALA A 50 10.98 1.49 2.66
C ALA A 50 10.06 2.63 3.13
N ALA A 51 9.57 2.56 4.38
CA ALA A 51 8.76 3.61 4.99
C ALA A 51 9.57 4.90 5.18
N ILE A 52 10.80 4.82 5.69
CA ILE A 52 11.70 5.97 5.83
C ILE A 52 11.99 6.61 4.47
N ILE A 53 12.35 5.82 3.45
CA ILE A 53 12.58 6.33 2.10
C ILE A 53 11.35 7.07 1.58
N THR A 54 10.17 6.47 1.73
CA THR A 54 8.91 7.08 1.27
C THR A 54 8.63 8.39 1.99
N LEU A 55 8.78 8.43 3.33
CA LEU A 55 8.58 9.63 4.14
C LEU A 55 9.60 10.72 3.85
N LEU A 56 10.88 10.37 3.68
CA LEU A 56 11.94 11.31 3.34
C LEU A 56 11.70 11.91 1.95
N CYS A 57 11.35 11.10 0.96
CA CYS A 57 11.03 11.62 -0.37
C CYS A 57 9.78 12.50 -0.31
N TRP A 58 8.71 12.05 0.36
CA TRP A 58 7.50 12.85 0.49
C TRP A 58 7.77 14.20 1.16
N LYS A 59 8.63 14.23 2.19
CA LYS A 59 8.93 15.46 2.94
C LYS A 59 10.02 16.32 2.32
N LEU A 60 10.99 15.77 1.60
CA LEU A 60 12.18 16.50 1.14
C LEU A 60 12.22 16.74 -0.36
N LEU A 61 11.40 16.06 -1.17
CA LEU A 61 11.47 16.20 -2.62
C LEU A 61 11.07 17.60 -3.11
N PHE A 62 10.29 18.35 -2.33
CA PHE A 62 10.01 19.76 -2.63
C PHE A 62 11.29 20.62 -2.62
N LEU A 63 12.28 20.26 -1.79
CA LEU A 63 13.56 20.98 -1.70
C LEU A 63 14.38 20.85 -2.99
N LEU A 64 14.23 19.72 -3.70
CA LEU A 64 14.89 19.50 -4.97
C LEU A 64 14.24 20.30 -6.11
N ARG A 65 12.97 20.67 -5.98
CA ARG A 65 12.26 21.49 -6.99
C ARG A 65 12.48 22.98 -6.78
N GLU A 66 12.46 23.41 -5.53
CA GLU A 66 12.54 24.83 -5.16
C GLU A 66 13.66 25.06 -4.14
N PRO A 67 14.93 24.89 -4.55
CA PRO A 67 16.07 25.03 -3.64
C PRO A 67 16.23 26.46 -3.11
N SER A 68 15.70 27.47 -3.81
CA SER A 68 15.72 28.86 -3.35
C SER A 68 14.89 29.09 -2.07
N MET A 69 13.82 28.32 -1.85
CA MET A 69 13.00 28.43 -0.63
C MET A 69 13.76 28.07 0.65
N LEU A 70 14.76 27.17 0.56
CA LEU A 70 15.61 26.82 1.70
C LEU A 70 16.42 28.01 2.19
N TRP A 71 16.92 28.83 1.26
CA TRP A 71 17.74 29.99 1.60
C TRP A 71 16.93 31.14 2.16
N GLU A 72 15.71 31.33 1.67
CA GLU A 72 14.87 32.43 2.11
C GLU A 72 14.10 32.10 3.41
N ARG A 73 13.70 30.84 3.61
CA ARG A 73 12.87 30.41 4.74
C ARG A 73 13.27 29.01 5.21
N PRO A 74 14.29 28.85 6.07
CA PRO A 74 14.69 27.52 6.57
C PRO A 74 13.58 26.83 7.39
N SER A 75 12.65 27.60 7.96
CA SER A 75 11.47 27.07 8.66
C SER A 75 10.47 26.37 7.72
N SER A 76 10.58 26.57 6.40
CA SER A 76 9.77 25.88 5.39
C SER A 76 9.94 24.35 5.45
N LEU A 77 11.08 23.85 5.91
CA LEU A 77 11.33 22.42 6.13
C LEU A 77 10.28 21.77 7.04
N VAL A 78 9.85 22.47 8.08
CA VAL A 78 8.87 21.92 9.03
C VAL A 78 7.45 22.17 8.54
N ILE A 79 7.20 23.35 7.95
CA ILE A 79 5.85 23.88 7.68
C ILE A 79 5.29 23.41 6.32
N VAL A 80 6.14 23.22 5.31
CA VAL A 80 5.68 22.85 3.96
C VAL A 80 5.22 21.40 3.94
N ARG A 81 3.99 21.21 3.47
CA ARG A 81 3.35 19.90 3.26
C ARG A 81 3.83 19.31 1.94
N GLY A 82 4.30 18.07 1.98
CA GLY A 82 4.66 17.33 0.77
C GLY A 82 3.44 17.11 -0.12
N SER A 83 3.61 17.28 -1.43
CA SER A 83 2.53 17.06 -2.40
C SER A 83 2.23 15.56 -2.57
N GLY A 84 1.04 15.24 -3.10
CA GLY A 84 0.70 13.85 -3.45
C GLY A 84 1.65 13.26 -4.50
N PHE A 85 2.18 14.09 -5.40
CA PHE A 85 3.19 13.67 -6.36
C PHE A 85 4.52 13.29 -5.68
N ASP A 86 4.92 14.00 -4.63
CA ASP A 86 6.11 13.64 -3.84
C ASP A 86 5.98 12.29 -3.16
N ALA A 87 4.77 11.96 -2.68
CA ALA A 87 4.47 10.66 -2.11
C ALA A 87 4.59 9.54 -3.16
N ILE A 88 4.07 9.74 -4.38
CA ILE A 88 4.17 8.75 -5.48
C ILE A 88 5.62 8.49 -5.85
N VAL A 89 6.44 9.55 -5.96
CA VAL A 89 7.88 9.41 -6.25
C VAL A 89 8.59 8.67 -5.11
N GLY A 90 8.24 8.97 -3.85
CA GLY A 90 8.77 8.27 -2.69
C GLY A 90 8.47 6.77 -2.70
N VAL A 91 7.24 6.39 -3.03
CA VAL A 91 6.84 4.98 -3.19
C VAL A 91 7.62 4.33 -4.33
N ALA A 92 7.77 5.01 -5.47
CA ALA A 92 8.54 4.48 -6.61
C ALA A 92 10.00 4.19 -6.23
N ILE A 93 10.66 5.11 -5.52
CA ILE A 93 12.04 4.93 -5.03
C ILE A 93 12.10 3.79 -4.02
N ALA A 94 11.12 3.67 -3.11
CA ALA A 94 11.04 2.57 -2.17
C ALA A 94 10.90 1.22 -2.89
N VAL A 95 10.10 1.13 -3.95
CA VAL A 95 9.97 -0.08 -4.79
C VAL A 95 11.30 -0.44 -5.46
N VAL A 96 12.03 0.54 -5.99
CA VAL A 96 13.37 0.32 -6.56
C VAL A 96 14.34 -0.18 -5.50
N TYR A 97 14.33 0.39 -4.30
CA TYR A 97 15.15 -0.07 -3.17
C TYR A 97 14.81 -1.52 -2.79
N ILE A 98 13.53 -1.86 -2.69
CA ILE A 98 13.07 -3.22 -2.39
C ILE A 98 13.53 -4.19 -3.49
N ALA A 99 13.41 -3.81 -4.77
CA ALA A 99 13.87 -4.61 -5.90
C ALA A 99 15.39 -4.82 -5.88
N TYR A 100 16.17 -3.80 -5.49
CA TYR A 100 17.61 -3.90 -5.31
C TYR A 100 17.97 -4.84 -4.16
N VAL A 101 17.33 -4.74 -3.00
CA VAL A 101 17.56 -5.65 -1.86
C VAL A 101 17.17 -7.07 -2.23
N ARG A 102 16.05 -7.26 -2.94
CA ARG A 102 15.64 -8.58 -3.47
C ARG A 102 16.74 -9.20 -4.31
N TYR A 103 17.29 -8.45 -5.28
CA TYR A 103 18.35 -8.95 -6.16
C TYR A 103 19.61 -9.33 -5.38
N ARG A 104 20.01 -8.49 -4.41
CA ARG A 104 21.21 -8.74 -3.58
C ARG A 104 21.04 -9.90 -2.60
N ARG A 105 19.83 -10.15 -2.11
CA ARG A 105 19.51 -11.18 -1.11
C ARG A 105 18.89 -12.45 -1.71
N GLN A 106 18.75 -12.53 -3.04
CA GLN A 106 18.20 -13.69 -3.77
C GLN A 106 16.83 -14.14 -3.24
N ILE A 107 15.97 -13.19 -2.85
CA ILE A 107 14.62 -13.49 -2.38
C ILE A 107 13.71 -13.79 -3.58
N SER A 108 12.94 -14.88 -3.51
CA SER A 108 11.96 -15.22 -4.54
C SER A 108 10.98 -14.05 -4.74
N GLY A 109 10.75 -13.67 -6.00
CA GLY A 109 9.85 -12.56 -6.34
C GLY A 109 8.42 -12.80 -5.86
N LEU A 110 7.95 -14.04 -5.97
CA LEU A 110 6.64 -14.45 -5.51
C LEU A 110 6.52 -14.39 -3.98
N MET A 111 7.59 -14.75 -3.26
CA MET A 111 7.60 -14.64 -1.79
C MET A 111 7.46 -13.18 -1.37
N MET A 112 8.12 -12.28 -2.08
CA MET A 112 8.03 -10.85 -1.82
C MET A 112 6.63 -10.32 -2.13
N LEU A 113 6.06 -10.70 -3.27
CA LEU A 113 4.69 -10.33 -3.65
C LEU A 113 3.63 -10.88 -2.70
N ASP A 114 3.83 -12.05 -2.10
CA ASP A 114 2.90 -12.62 -1.12
C ASP A 114 2.98 -11.92 0.25
N MET A 115 4.12 -11.32 0.59
CA MET A 115 4.34 -10.69 1.91
C MET A 115 3.88 -9.23 1.96
N TRP A 116 4.11 -8.44 0.90
CA TRP A 116 3.74 -7.02 0.88
C TRP A 116 2.26 -6.72 1.13
N PRO A 117 1.29 -7.51 0.62
CA PRO A 117 -0.12 -7.32 0.91
C PRO A 117 -0.47 -7.28 2.40
N PHE A 118 0.25 -8.05 3.25
CA PHE A 118 0.03 -8.03 4.69
C PHE A 118 0.40 -6.71 5.35
N ALA A 119 1.23 -5.89 4.71
CA ALA A 119 1.56 -4.56 5.19
C ALA A 119 0.71 -3.46 4.52
N VAL A 120 0.53 -3.56 3.19
CA VAL A 120 -0.13 -2.53 2.39
C VAL A 120 -1.63 -2.47 2.64
N ILE A 121 -2.32 -3.61 2.75
CA ILE A 121 -3.78 -3.61 2.93
C ILE A 121 -4.19 -3.06 4.30
N PRO A 122 -3.58 -3.47 5.43
CA PRO A 122 -3.88 -2.86 6.73
C PRO A 122 -3.54 -1.37 6.79
N ALA A 123 -2.43 -0.95 6.17
CA ALA A 123 -2.10 0.47 6.05
C ALA A 123 -3.17 1.22 5.24
N GLY A 124 -3.61 0.68 4.11
CA GLY A 124 -4.68 1.24 3.29
C GLY A 124 -6.01 1.33 4.04
N LEU A 125 -6.39 0.29 4.79
CA LEU A 125 -7.59 0.26 5.63
C LEU A 125 -7.58 1.37 6.68
N VAL A 126 -6.47 1.52 7.41
CA VAL A 126 -6.34 2.56 8.44
C VAL A 126 -6.31 3.95 7.80
N TRP A 127 -5.64 4.10 6.66
CA TRP A 127 -5.64 5.35 5.91
C TRP A 127 -7.04 5.79 5.46
N THR A 128 -7.83 4.87 4.87
CA THR A 128 -9.20 5.19 4.43
C THR A 128 -10.11 5.52 5.61
N LEU A 129 -9.92 4.83 6.74
CA LEU A 129 -10.65 5.09 7.97
C LEU A 129 -10.35 6.47 8.56
N LEU A 130 -9.09 6.90 8.54
CA LEU A 130 -8.67 8.18 9.12
C LEU A 130 -8.96 9.38 8.23
N THR A 131 -8.73 9.27 6.92
CA THR A 131 -8.76 10.44 6.03
C THR A 131 -10.17 10.86 5.63
N ASN A 132 -11.02 9.89 5.25
CA ASN A 132 -12.35 10.12 4.70
C ASN A 132 -13.34 9.09 5.23
N THR A 133 -13.84 9.28 6.46
CA THR A 133 -14.77 8.34 7.11
C THR A 133 -16.06 8.13 6.31
N LEU A 134 -16.65 9.17 5.74
CA LEU A 134 -17.94 9.08 5.04
C LEU A 134 -17.81 8.47 3.63
N TYR A 135 -16.82 8.91 2.86
CA TYR A 135 -16.61 8.47 1.47
C TYR A 135 -15.71 7.23 1.35
N GLY A 136 -14.90 6.96 2.37
CA GLY A 136 -13.95 5.86 2.42
C GLY A 136 -14.52 4.58 3.03
N LEU A 137 -15.68 4.62 3.68
CA LEU A 137 -16.29 3.44 4.35
C LEU A 137 -16.42 2.23 3.42
N PRO A 138 -16.91 2.36 2.16
CA PRO A 138 -16.97 1.24 1.24
C PRO A 138 -15.61 0.60 0.96
N TYR A 139 -14.56 1.41 0.83
CA TYR A 139 -13.18 0.94 0.61
C TYR A 139 -12.60 0.29 1.87
N THR A 140 -12.90 0.83 3.05
CA THR A 140 -12.49 0.24 4.33
C THR A 140 -13.08 -1.16 4.50
N VAL A 141 -14.37 -1.34 4.19
CA VAL A 141 -15.04 -2.65 4.24
C VAL A 141 -14.42 -3.61 3.25
N LEU A 142 -14.15 -3.16 2.02
CA LEU A 142 -13.46 -3.96 1.02
C LEU A 142 -12.08 -4.44 1.52
N TYR A 143 -11.22 -3.52 1.98
CA TYR A 143 -9.89 -3.87 2.46
C TYR A 143 -9.95 -4.78 3.69
N ALA A 144 -10.92 -4.60 4.58
CA ALA A 144 -11.15 -5.49 5.71
C ALA A 144 -11.52 -6.91 5.25
N LEU A 145 -12.41 -7.05 4.26
CA LEU A 145 -12.80 -8.34 3.69
C LEU A 145 -11.63 -9.04 2.98
N VAL A 146 -10.88 -8.31 2.15
CA VAL A 146 -9.70 -8.84 1.46
C VAL A 146 -8.65 -9.30 2.48
N TYR A 147 -8.38 -8.49 3.50
CA TYR A 147 -7.43 -8.85 4.55
C TYR A 147 -7.90 -10.07 5.36
N ALA A 148 -9.18 -10.13 5.73
CA ALA A 148 -9.76 -11.28 6.43
C ALA A 148 -9.67 -12.56 5.58
N MET A 149 -9.90 -12.47 4.27
CA MET A 149 -9.71 -13.60 3.35
C MET A 149 -8.25 -14.05 3.31
N MET A 150 -7.30 -13.12 3.22
CA MET A 150 -5.87 -13.45 3.23
C MET A 150 -5.43 -14.16 4.51
N LEU A 151 -5.97 -13.76 5.67
CA LEU A 151 -5.67 -14.41 6.95
C LEU A 151 -6.22 -15.84 7.06
N ARG A 152 -7.28 -16.17 6.31
CA ARG A 152 -7.88 -17.51 6.28
C ARG A 152 -7.20 -18.47 5.31
N VAL A 153 -6.35 -17.98 4.42
CA VAL A 153 -5.72 -18.78 3.39
C VAL A 153 -4.39 -19.31 3.91
N ASP A 154 -4.35 -20.61 4.18
CA ASP A 154 -3.12 -21.35 4.46
C ASP A 154 -2.33 -21.57 3.16
N ALA A 155 -1.73 -20.50 2.64
CA ALA A 155 -0.80 -20.56 1.52
C ALA A 155 0.63 -20.43 2.03
N VAL A 156 1.49 -21.34 1.58
CA VAL A 156 2.94 -21.24 1.80
C VAL A 156 3.44 -19.98 1.08
N PRO A 157 4.19 -19.09 1.74
CA PRO A 157 4.79 -17.92 1.10
C PRO A 157 5.67 -18.30 -0.09
N GLY A 158 5.49 -17.62 -1.23
CA GLY A 158 6.23 -17.93 -2.46
C GLY A 158 5.39 -18.56 -3.56
N ASN A 159 4.12 -18.84 -3.27
CA ASN A 159 3.17 -19.44 -4.20
C ASN A 159 2.49 -18.41 -5.13
N GLY A 160 2.58 -17.12 -4.81
CA GLY A 160 1.90 -16.04 -5.54
C GLY A 160 0.38 -15.98 -5.29
N ARG A 161 -0.17 -16.93 -4.51
CA ARG A 161 -1.62 -17.03 -4.27
C ARG A 161 -2.14 -15.88 -3.41
N ILE A 162 -1.38 -15.48 -2.40
CA ILE A 162 -1.75 -14.37 -1.52
C ILE A 162 -1.67 -13.05 -2.31
N ALA A 163 -0.60 -12.88 -3.10
CA ALA A 163 -0.46 -11.75 -3.99
C ALA A 163 -1.64 -11.65 -4.97
N SER A 164 -1.94 -12.74 -5.69
CA SER A 164 -3.04 -12.76 -6.66
C SER A 164 -4.38 -12.43 -6.00
N MET A 165 -4.68 -13.00 -4.83
CA MET A 165 -5.90 -12.66 -4.08
C MET A 165 -5.95 -11.20 -3.65
N ALA A 166 -4.84 -10.65 -3.17
CA ALA A 166 -4.75 -9.25 -2.78
C ALA A 166 -4.98 -8.31 -3.98
N TRP A 167 -4.34 -8.60 -5.12
CA TRP A 167 -4.44 -7.81 -6.35
C TRP A 167 -5.82 -7.94 -7.00
N LEU A 168 -6.38 -9.15 -7.09
CA LEU A 168 -7.73 -9.39 -7.63
C LEU A 168 -8.81 -8.82 -6.72
N GLY A 169 -8.71 -9.07 -5.41
CA GLY A 169 -9.67 -8.56 -4.42
C GLY A 169 -9.67 -7.04 -4.38
N SER A 170 -8.50 -6.41 -4.35
CA SER A 170 -8.39 -4.94 -4.39
C SER A 170 -8.75 -4.36 -5.76
N GLY A 171 -8.46 -5.06 -6.86
CA GLY A 171 -8.77 -4.62 -8.22
C GLY A 171 -10.25 -4.72 -8.54
N ILE A 172 -10.81 -5.92 -8.59
CA ILE A 172 -12.24 -6.14 -8.91
C ILE A 172 -13.12 -5.49 -7.86
N GLY A 173 -12.81 -5.72 -6.57
CA GLY A 173 -13.58 -5.13 -5.48
C GLY A 173 -13.46 -3.62 -5.44
N GLY A 174 -12.27 -3.07 -5.68
CA GLY A 174 -12.05 -1.62 -5.73
C GLY A 174 -12.81 -0.97 -6.88
N LEU A 175 -12.80 -1.60 -8.06
CA LEU A 175 -13.57 -1.14 -9.21
C LEU A 175 -15.06 -1.12 -8.89
N LEU A 176 -15.62 -2.22 -8.35
CA LEU A 176 -17.03 -2.29 -7.95
C LEU A 176 -17.39 -1.19 -6.95
N VAL A 177 -16.60 -1.05 -5.88
CA VAL A 177 -16.83 -0.01 -4.88
C VAL A 177 -16.78 1.38 -5.53
N SER A 178 -15.80 1.65 -6.38
CA SER A 178 -15.61 2.96 -7.01
C SER A 178 -16.71 3.37 -7.99
N LEU A 179 -17.48 2.42 -8.52
CA LEU A 179 -18.63 2.72 -9.39
C LEU A 179 -19.84 3.22 -8.59
N PHE A 180 -19.96 2.82 -7.33
CA PHE A 180 -21.09 3.18 -6.47
C PHE A 180 -20.72 4.13 -5.33
N ALA A 181 -19.42 4.38 -5.11
CA ALA A 181 -18.97 5.27 -4.06
C ALA A 181 -19.35 6.73 -4.37
N PRO A 182 -19.96 7.45 -3.41
CA PRO A 182 -20.29 8.86 -3.61
C PRO A 182 -19.00 9.69 -3.74
N TYR A 183 -19.02 10.67 -4.64
CA TYR A 183 -17.97 11.68 -4.74
C TYR A 183 -18.19 12.78 -3.69
N ALA A 184 -17.10 13.39 -3.22
CA ALA A 184 -17.20 14.55 -2.36
C ALA A 184 -17.90 15.72 -3.10
N PRO A 185 -18.74 16.51 -2.41
CA PRO A 185 -19.47 17.62 -3.03
C PRO A 185 -18.50 18.62 -3.67
N GLY A 186 -18.78 19.01 -4.91
CA GLY A 186 -17.98 19.97 -5.68
C GLY A 186 -16.77 19.38 -6.42
N VAL A 187 -16.51 18.08 -6.31
CA VAL A 187 -15.43 17.40 -7.07
C VAL A 187 -16.01 16.85 -8.37
N VAL A 188 -15.60 17.40 -9.50
CA VAL A 188 -15.87 16.82 -10.83
C VAL A 188 -14.77 15.79 -11.12
N PRO A 189 -15.10 14.50 -11.28
CA PRO A 189 -14.10 13.49 -11.57
C PRO A 189 -13.50 13.71 -12.95
N GLU A 190 -12.17 13.76 -13.03
CA GLU A 190 -11.48 13.72 -14.31
C GLU A 190 -11.61 12.30 -14.91
N LEU A 191 -12.34 12.22 -16.02
CA LEU A 191 -12.59 10.98 -16.73
C LEU A 191 -11.59 10.84 -17.89
N THR A 192 -10.82 9.76 -17.86
CA THR A 192 -10.01 9.30 -18.99
C THR A 192 -10.66 8.07 -19.58
N PHE A 193 -11.17 8.16 -20.82
CA PHE A 193 -11.93 7.08 -21.46
C PHE A 193 -13.14 6.59 -20.64
N GLY A 194 -13.87 7.51 -19.99
CA GLY A 194 -15.07 7.17 -19.22
C GLY A 194 -14.82 6.57 -17.83
N LEU A 195 -13.55 6.41 -17.42
CA LEU A 195 -13.16 5.95 -16.09
C LEU A 195 -12.25 6.97 -15.40
N THR A 196 -12.32 7.02 -14.06
CA THR A 196 -11.42 7.84 -13.24
C THR A 196 -10.02 7.25 -13.17
N ARG A 197 -9.01 8.06 -12.83
CA ARG A 197 -7.63 7.58 -12.60
C ARG A 197 -7.55 6.44 -11.58
N LEU A 198 -8.41 6.49 -10.55
CA LEU A 198 -8.48 5.48 -9.50
C LEU A 198 -9.13 4.17 -9.99
N GLN A 199 -10.15 4.26 -10.85
CA GLN A 199 -10.73 3.09 -11.53
C GLN A 199 -9.72 2.39 -12.45
N TRP A 200 -8.93 3.16 -13.21
CA TRP A 200 -7.85 2.62 -14.04
C TRP A 200 -6.79 1.90 -13.20
N LEU A 201 -6.45 2.44 -12.03
CA LEU A 201 -5.56 1.77 -11.09
C LEU A 201 -6.13 0.41 -10.66
N PHE A 202 -7.42 0.33 -10.34
CA PHE A 202 -8.07 -0.94 -9.99
C PHE A 202 -8.14 -1.94 -11.13
N VAL A 203 -8.40 -1.50 -12.36
CA VAL A 203 -8.30 -2.36 -13.56
C VAL A 203 -6.89 -2.93 -13.69
N GLY A 204 -5.86 -2.08 -13.55
CA GLY A 204 -4.47 -2.50 -13.56
C GLY A 204 -4.16 -3.52 -12.47
N CYS A 205 -4.61 -3.29 -11.23
CA CYS A 205 -4.48 -4.22 -10.12
C CYS A 205 -5.13 -5.58 -10.43
N GLY A 206 -6.35 -5.58 -10.99
CA GLY A 206 -7.05 -6.80 -11.37
C GLY A 206 -6.33 -7.60 -12.46
N LEU A 207 -5.80 -6.91 -13.49
CA LEU A 207 -5.02 -7.55 -14.55
C LEU A 207 -3.72 -8.15 -14.01
N VAL A 208 -2.98 -7.42 -13.18
CA VAL A 208 -1.77 -7.96 -12.53
C VAL A 208 -2.11 -9.18 -11.68
N GLY A 209 -3.20 -9.13 -10.92
CA GLY A 209 -3.66 -10.25 -10.11
C GLY A 209 -4.02 -11.50 -10.93
N ALA A 210 -4.62 -11.31 -12.10
CA ALA A 210 -5.02 -12.39 -13.02
C ALA A 210 -3.83 -13.00 -13.77
N LEU A 211 -2.80 -12.20 -14.07
CA LEU A 211 -1.61 -12.63 -14.80
C LEU A 211 -0.54 -13.28 -13.90
N LEU A 212 -0.70 -13.24 -12.57
CA LEU A 212 0.24 -13.88 -11.66
C LEU A 212 0.19 -15.41 -11.84
N PRO A 213 1.35 -16.06 -12.02
CA PRO A 213 1.41 -17.51 -12.18
C PRO A 213 0.99 -18.17 -10.86
N LEU A 214 -0.18 -18.80 -10.87
CA LEU A 214 -0.65 -19.63 -9.77
C LEU A 214 -0.24 -21.08 -10.06
N PRO A 215 0.46 -21.76 -9.14
CA PRO A 215 0.69 -23.18 -9.28
C PRO A 215 -0.65 -23.91 -9.17
N ALA A 216 -0.78 -24.98 -9.97
CA ALA A 216 -2.00 -25.75 -10.11
C ALA A 216 -2.56 -26.17 -8.73
N PRO A 217 -3.89 -26.10 -8.54
CA PRO A 217 -4.52 -26.53 -7.29
C PRO A 217 -4.13 -27.98 -6.98
N ALA A 218 -3.86 -28.27 -5.70
CA ALA A 218 -3.38 -29.58 -5.24
C ALA A 218 -4.31 -30.76 -5.60
N TRP A 219 -5.56 -30.49 -6.01
CA TRP A 219 -6.53 -31.48 -6.49
C TRP A 219 -6.12 -32.10 -7.83
N ASP A 220 -5.28 -31.45 -8.63
CA ASP A 220 -4.74 -32.03 -9.87
C ASP A 220 -3.64 -33.06 -9.60
N LYS A 221 -2.86 -32.88 -8.52
CA LYS A 221 -1.83 -33.86 -8.13
C LYS A 221 -2.43 -35.17 -7.64
N GLU A 222 -3.61 -35.12 -7.03
CA GLU A 222 -4.31 -36.32 -6.57
C GLU A 222 -4.98 -37.11 -7.72
N LYS A 223 -5.25 -36.46 -8.86
CA LYS A 223 -5.71 -37.14 -10.08
C LYS A 223 -4.56 -37.84 -10.82
N GLU A 224 -3.38 -37.23 -10.86
CA GLU A 224 -2.17 -37.84 -11.43
C GLU A 224 -1.68 -39.04 -10.61
N SER A 225 -1.79 -39.02 -9.28
CA SER A 225 -1.36 -40.15 -8.44
C SER A 225 -2.32 -41.35 -8.45
N ARG A 226 -3.55 -41.18 -8.97
CA ARG A 226 -4.55 -42.26 -9.11
C ARG A 226 -4.56 -42.90 -10.50
N THR A 227 -3.72 -42.42 -11.41
CA THR A 227 -3.61 -42.92 -12.80
C THR A 227 -2.38 -43.80 -13.05
N TYR A 228 -1.62 -44.15 -12.01
CA TYR A 228 -0.50 -45.10 -12.06
C TYR A 228 -0.75 -46.30 -11.15
#